data_AF-A0A1G3A4S2-F1
#
_entry.id   AF-A0A1G3A4S2-F1
#
_cell.length_a   1.000
_cell.length_b   1.000
_cell.length_c   1.000
_cell.angle_alpha   90.00
_cell.angle_beta   90.00
_cell.angle_gamma   90.00
#
_symmetry.space_group_name_H-M   'P 1'
#
loop_
_entity.id
_entity.type
_entity.pdbx_description
1 polymer ?
#
loop_
_entity_poly.entity_id
_entity_poly.type
_entity_poly.pdbx_seq_one_letter_code
_entity_poly.pdbx_strand_id
1 'polypeptide(L)'
;MLRRQKNKRIRLGDNLEVKAVLIDPGLDIMIRRLNDTSQKQKKEYTTPDGQKHSYEISLSLDPKVVITRANGEKVAEGVMPFG
;
A
#
# COMPACT_ATOMS: atom_id res chain seq x y z
N MET A 1 0.80 -8.06 -9.97
CA MET A 1 0.23 -9.41 -10.15
C MET A 1 0.32 -10.14 -8.81
N LEU A 2 -0.80 -10.34 -8.11
CA LEU A 2 -0.85 -11.38 -7.08
C LEU A 2 -0.68 -12.70 -7.84
N ARG A 3 0.55 -13.21 -7.98
CA ARG A 3 0.78 -14.52 -8.59
C ARG A 3 0.19 -15.54 -7.63
N ARG A 4 -1.05 -15.94 -7.87
CA ARG A 4 -1.58 -17.17 -7.32
C ARG A 4 -0.68 -18.27 -7.88
N GLN A 5 0.32 -18.72 -7.10
CA GLN A 5 1.01 -19.96 -7.40
C GLN A 5 -0.05 -21.05 -7.32
N LYS A 6 -0.65 -21.38 -8.48
CA LYS A 6 -1.55 -22.52 -8.58
C LYS A 6 -0.76 -23.72 -8.05
N ASN A 7 -1.27 -24.34 -6.98
CA ASN A 7 -0.77 -25.55 -6.33
C ASN A 7 0.22 -25.41 -5.16
N LYS A 8 0.45 -24.22 -4.57
CA LYS A 8 1.11 -24.17 -3.25
C LYS A 8 0.12 -24.54 -2.15
N ARG A 9 0.16 -25.80 -1.69
CA ARG A 9 -0.54 -26.23 -0.46
C ARG A 9 0.15 -25.61 0.74
N ILE A 10 -0.57 -24.80 1.52
CA ILE A 10 -0.12 -24.26 2.80
C ILE A 10 -0.59 -25.23 3.88
N ARG A 11 0.32 -25.63 4.78
CA ARG A 11 0.01 -26.52 5.91
C ARG A 11 -0.30 -25.70 7.15
N LEU A 12 -1.00 -26.32 8.10
CA LEU A 12 -1.16 -25.75 9.44
C LEU A 12 0.22 -25.60 10.08
N GLY A 13 0.48 -24.42 10.65
CA GLY A 13 1.78 -24.06 11.23
C GLY A 13 2.75 -23.38 10.26
N ASP A 14 2.44 -23.30 8.97
CA ASP A 14 3.26 -22.56 8.00
C ASP A 14 3.08 -21.04 8.18
N ASN A 15 4.18 -20.30 8.01
CA ASN A 15 4.13 -18.85 7.87
C ASN A 15 3.77 -18.48 6.43
N LEU A 16 2.67 -17.73 6.28
CA LEU A 16 2.23 -17.17 5.01
C LEU A 16 2.47 -15.66 4.99
N GLU A 17 3.32 -15.19 4.09
CA GLU A 17 3.50 -13.77 3.79
C GLU A 17 2.64 -13.40 2.57
N VAL A 18 1.80 -12.36 2.71
CA VAL A 18 0.94 -11.85 1.62
C VAL A 18 1.33 -10.41 1.32
N LYS A 19 1.66 -10.12 0.06
CA LYS A 19 1.99 -8.78 -0.41
C LYS A 19 0.95 -8.27 -1.39
N ALA A 20 0.47 -7.04 -1.17
CA ALA A 20 -0.40 -6.34 -2.09
C ALA A 20 0.36 -5.18 -2.75
N VAL A 21 0.50 -5.28 -4.08
CA VAL A 21 1.29 -4.38 -4.91
C VAL A 21 0.61 -4.16 -6.27
N LEU A 22 0.75 -2.96 -6.84
CA LEU A 22 0.37 -2.65 -8.21
C LEU A 22 1.56 -2.87 -9.13
N ILE A 23 1.38 -3.64 -10.21
CA ILE A 23 2.44 -3.97 -11.17
C ILE A 23 1.89 -3.81 -12.57
N ASP A 24 2.66 -3.17 -13.45
CA ASP A 24 2.44 -3.22 -14.89
C ASP A 24 3.12 -4.48 -15.45
N PRO A 25 2.36 -5.46 -16.00
CA PRO A 25 2.92 -6.73 -16.44
C PRO A 25 3.68 -6.65 -17.77
N GLY A 26 3.44 -5.62 -18.59
CA GLY A 26 4.15 -5.44 -19.87
C GLY A 26 5.54 -4.86 -19.68
N LEU A 27 5.70 -4.03 -18.64
CA LEU A 27 6.95 -3.35 -18.30
C LEU A 27 7.72 -4.01 -17.14
N ASP A 28 7.12 -4.97 -16.44
CA ASP A 28 7.66 -5.60 -15.22
C ASP A 28 8.07 -4.59 -14.13
N ILE A 29 7.30 -3.50 -14.00
CA ILE A 29 7.54 -2.45 -12.99
C ILE A 29 6.49 -2.49 -11.89
N MET A 30 6.95 -2.28 -10.65
CA MET A 30 6.07 -2.08 -9.51
C MET A 30 5.75 -0.60 -9.31
N ILE A 31 4.47 -0.26 -9.36
CA ILE A 31 3.97 1.09 -9.11
C ILE A 31 3.92 1.30 -7.59
N ARG A 32 4.59 2.35 -7.13
CA ARG A 32 4.61 2.79 -5.73
C ARG A 32 4.17 4.24 -5.67
N ARG A 33 3.52 4.65 -4.57
CA ARG A 33 3.08 6.04 -4.31
C ARG A 33 2.25 6.61 -5.46
N LEU A 34 0.98 6.24 -5.50
CA LEU A 34 0.02 6.76 -6.47
C LEU A 34 -0.45 8.15 -6.03
N ASN A 35 -0.20 9.18 -6.83
CA ASN A 35 -0.61 10.55 -6.52
C ASN A 35 -1.57 11.08 -7.58
N ASP A 36 -2.60 11.81 -7.16
CA ASP A 36 -3.41 12.64 -8.03
C ASP A 36 -2.73 14.00 -8.20
N THR A 37 -2.30 14.30 -9.42
CA THR A 37 -1.60 15.54 -9.74
C THR A 37 -2.52 16.73 -9.96
N SER A 38 -3.82 16.50 -10.16
CA SER A 38 -4.84 17.53 -10.30
C SER A 38 -5.24 18.15 -8.95
N GLN A 39 -5.03 17.42 -7.86
CA GLN A 39 -5.32 17.86 -6.50
C GLN A 39 -4.03 18.18 -5.72
N LYS A 40 -4.08 19.22 -4.90
CA LYS A 40 -3.00 19.62 -4.00
C LYS A 40 -3.43 19.45 -2.55
N GLN A 41 -2.53 18.94 -1.72
CA GLN A 41 -2.68 18.89 -0.27
C GLN A 41 -1.57 19.71 0.39
N LYS A 42 -1.93 20.49 1.40
CA LYS A 42 -0.98 21.23 2.23
C LYS A 42 -0.43 20.28 3.30
N LYS A 43 0.88 20.13 3.38
CA LYS A 43 1.56 19.42 4.47
C LYS A 43 2.25 20.42 5.37
N GLU A 44 2.08 20.23 6.67
CA GLU A 44 2.78 20.99 7.70
C GLU A 44 3.90 20.14 8.31
N TYR A 45 5.00 20.79 8.63
CA TYR A 45 6.08 20.19 9.40
C TYR A 45 6.63 21.20 10.38
N THR A 46 7.09 20.71 11.53
CA THR A 46 7.74 21.51 12.55
C THR A 46 9.23 21.26 12.47
N THR A 47 10.01 22.32 12.33
CA THR A 47 11.48 22.25 12.41
C THR A 47 11.93 22.03 13.86
N PRO A 48 13.17 21.57 14.10
CA PRO A 48 13.66 21.31 15.46
C PRO A 48 13.62 22.51 16.41
N ASP A 49 13.65 23.73 15.87
CA ASP A 49 13.50 25.01 16.61
C ASP A 49 12.04 25.41 16.87
N GLY A 50 11.07 24.57 16.48
CA GLY A 50 9.65 24.74 16.76
C GLY A 50 8.89 25.58 15.73
N GLN A 51 9.53 26.06 14.66
CA GLN A 51 8.83 26.79 13.59
C GLN A 51 7.96 25.84 12.77
N LYS A 52 6.72 26.26 12.51
CA LYS A 52 5.80 25.53 11.63
C LYS A 52 5.96 26.03 10.20
N HIS A 53 6.24 25.12 9.29
CA HIS A 53 6.29 25.39 7.86
C HIS A 53 5.25 24.57 7.15
N SER A 54 4.82 25.06 5.99
CA SER A 54 3.88 24.35 5.13
C SER A 54 4.32 24.37 3.69
N TYR A 55 4.05 23.28 2.97
CA TYR A 55 4.29 23.16 1.54
C TYR A 55 3.14 22.39 0.88
N GLU A 56 2.92 22.64 -0.41
CA GLU A 56 1.92 21.92 -1.20
C GLU A 56 2.55 20.74 -1.94
N ILE A 57 1.88 19.60 -1.88
CA ILE A 57 2.20 18.43 -2.70
C ILE A 57 0.96 17.91 -3.39
N SER A 58 1.15 17.09 -4.42
CA SER A 58 0.05 16.32 -5.01
C SER A 58 -0.60 15.39 -3.98
N LEU A 59 -1.91 15.21 -4.09
CA LEU A 59 -2.68 14.35 -3.19
C LEU A 59 -2.20 12.90 -3.32
N SER A 60 -1.75 12.32 -2.22
CA SER A 60 -1.45 10.88 -2.20
C SER A 60 -2.75 10.09 -2.13
N LEU A 61 -2.92 9.11 -3.02
CA LEU A 61 -4.08 8.22 -3.01
C LEU A 61 -3.90 7.02 -2.08
N ASP A 62 -2.67 6.76 -1.61
CA ASP A 62 -2.26 5.71 -0.66
C ASP A 62 -3.30 4.58 -0.48
N PRO A 63 -3.49 3.73 -1.50
CA PRO A 63 -4.61 2.81 -1.53
C PRO A 63 -4.61 1.88 -0.32
N LYS A 64 -5.78 1.75 0.33
CA LYS A 64 -5.94 0.88 1.48
C LYS A 64 -6.15 -0.57 1.04
N VAL A 65 -5.35 -1.46 1.61
CA VAL A 65 -5.43 -2.91 1.47
C VAL A 65 -6.10 -3.47 2.70
N VAL A 66 -7.02 -4.41 2.49
CA VAL A 66 -7.65 -5.18 3.54
C VAL A 66 -7.47 -6.66 3.23
N ILE A 67 -6.99 -7.44 4.19
CA ILE A 67 -6.94 -8.90 4.10
C ILE A 67 -8.08 -9.46 4.92
N THR A 68 -8.93 -10.27 4.28
CA THR A 68 -10.07 -10.94 4.90
C THR A 68 -9.94 -12.46 4.79
N ARG A 69 -10.45 -13.16 5.80
CA ARG A 69 -10.74 -14.59 5.71
C ARG A 69 -11.91 -14.81 4.76
N ALA A 70 -12.07 -16.05 4.28
CA ALA A 70 -13.16 -16.42 3.38
C ALA A 70 -14.56 -16.21 3.99
N ASN A 71 -14.67 -16.21 5.32
CA ASN A 71 -15.90 -15.89 6.06
C ASN A 71 -16.16 -14.38 6.20
N GLY A 72 -15.32 -13.52 5.62
CA GLY A 72 -15.44 -12.06 5.66
C GLY A 72 -14.73 -11.38 6.83
N GLU A 73 -14.16 -12.12 7.78
CA GLU A 73 -13.45 -11.54 8.93
C GLU A 73 -12.17 -10.81 8.48
N LYS A 74 -12.02 -9.53 8.86
CA LYS A 74 -10.80 -8.75 8.60
C LYS A 74 -9.67 -9.17 9.52
N VAL A 75 -8.52 -9.56 8.95
CA VAL A 75 -7.34 -10.00 9.69
C VAL A 75 -6.15 -9.05 9.57
N ALA A 76 -6.11 -8.19 8.55
CA ALA A 76 -5.10 -7.16 8.42
C ALA A 76 -5.60 -5.99 7.57
N GLU A 77 -4.99 -4.82 7.76
CA GLU A 77 -5.28 -3.60 7.02
C GLU A 77 -4.03 -2.71 6.95
N GLY A 78 -3.79 -2.06 5.82
CA GLY A 78 -2.74 -1.05 5.69
C GLY A 78 -2.64 -0.44 4.30
N VAL A 79 -1.59 0.30 4.02
CA VAL A 79 -1.43 1.07 2.77
C VAL A 79 -0.54 0.32 1.77
N MET A 80 -0.83 0.42 0.47
CA MET A 80 0.03 -0.14 -0.59
C MET A 80 1.35 0.64 -0.79
N PRO A 81 2.49 -0.04 -1.07
CA PRO A 81 2.64 -1.50 -1.06
C PRO A 81 2.56 -2.06 0.36
N PHE A 82 1.74 -3.09 0.56
CA PHE A 82 1.47 -3.72 1.85
C PHE A 82 2.11 -5.10 1.87
N GLY A 83 2.85 -5.45 2.92
CA GLY A 83 3.58 -6.72 3.00
C GLY A 83 4.39 -6.85 4.26
#